data_AF-A0A1M3T673-F1
#
_entry.id   AF-A0A1M3T673-F1
#
_cell.length_a   1.000
_cell.length_b   1.000
_cell.length_c   1.000
_cell.angle_alpha   90.00
_cell.angle_beta   90.00
_cell.angle_gamma   90.00
#
_symmetry.space_group_name_H-M   'P 1'
#
loop_
_entity.id
_entity.type
_entity.pdbx_description
1 polymer ?
#
loop_
_entity_poly.entity_id
_entity_poly.type
_entity_poly.pdbx_seq_one_letter_code
_entity_poly.pdbx_strand_id
1 'polypeptide(L)'
;MMEQSLSLISAQVQFMEDRLALVHIPLDLYPFFLNPIMQILFHEVPPISENQMEEDDGYAEGHRRHQPAFLNFSITPVECSIMCPRQLANEYFAPLVNKFVQSSSSGQSRLSISNDDFIAMQVYGEGLEAGQRVLELTSPLAMAGISIFFISTYFSDYIIVPLRSKTQVIEALEKRGFHFEMSTEAFVNNNQSQFNSCFSPVSSRSASSLSSPPATPPPSSLDELQTRTFSSLRKHQIVPSVDRTLRLVQCAAHHRYTSDTSSIAILREALTTALIVDKPRFLSLTLTAADPAASLLLEKRLLPRFSSDSSAATDSDDDTSLLLGSKEEVLVPIMLDLRKLPLEASGIVCGVAGRLADATHARGDEDTDVSTILSHSWNGGGSSFDSAFKNVLSSSHGSGGPVRSFGTSPGYRTHRLQPDMDPYMDAVEISFLSTARAGSIIVGEHELHRAVDALEAESHEPDAGITALEL
;
A
#
# COMPACT_ATOMS: atom_id res chain seq x y z
N MET A 1 33.80 -15.32 -3.04
CA MET A 1 32.90 -14.62 -2.11
C MET A 1 32.85 -13.17 -2.55
N MET A 2 31.88 -12.81 -3.38
CA MET A 2 31.59 -11.42 -3.72
C MET A 2 30.49 -10.97 -2.78
N GLU A 3 30.83 -10.05 -1.87
CA GLU A 3 29.85 -9.29 -1.12
C GLU A 3 29.05 -8.46 -2.13
N GLN A 4 27.76 -8.79 -2.27
CA GLN A 4 26.81 -7.89 -2.89
C GLN A 4 26.76 -6.63 -2.03
N SER A 5 27.08 -5.50 -2.66
CA SER A 5 26.96 -4.17 -2.09
C SER A 5 25.54 -3.95 -1.58
N LEU A 6 25.38 -3.97 -0.25
CA LEU A 6 24.18 -3.51 0.43
C LEU A 6 24.01 -2.01 0.11
N SER A 7 23.11 -1.67 -0.80
CA SER A 7 22.52 -0.34 -0.79
C SER A 7 21.87 -0.19 0.59
N LEU A 8 22.43 0.69 1.42
CA LEU A 8 21.91 1.01 2.75
C LEU A 8 20.55 1.70 2.58
N ILE A 9 19.50 0.90 2.54
CA ILE A 9 18.12 1.38 2.54
C ILE A 9 17.85 1.88 3.96
N SER A 10 17.83 3.20 4.13
CA SER A 10 17.36 3.84 5.37
C SER A 10 15.83 3.87 5.39
N ALA A 11 15.19 2.71 5.31
CA ALA A 11 13.74 2.61 5.49
C ALA A 11 13.43 2.51 6.98
N GLN A 12 12.60 3.44 7.46
CA GLN A 12 12.15 3.48 8.84
C GLN A 12 10.75 2.87 8.93
N VAL A 13 10.54 2.03 9.95
CA VAL A 13 9.26 1.38 10.19
C VAL A 13 8.70 1.83 11.53
N GLN A 14 7.45 2.28 11.53
CA GLN A 14 6.75 2.70 12.75
C GLN A 14 5.52 1.83 12.97
N PHE A 15 5.41 1.25 14.18
CA PHE A 15 4.20 0.52 14.58
C PHE A 15 3.15 1.48 15.12
N MET A 16 1.90 1.22 14.73
CA MET A 16 0.74 1.89 15.28
C MET A 16 0.26 1.15 16.52
N GLU A 17 -0.27 1.88 17.51
CA GLU A 17 -0.54 1.31 18.83
C GLU A 17 -1.88 0.54 18.92
N ASP A 18 -2.76 0.74 17.94
CA ASP A 18 -4.09 0.14 17.94
C ASP A 18 -4.07 -1.36 17.68
N ARG A 19 -4.88 -2.09 18.45
CA ARG A 19 -5.24 -3.48 18.15
C ARG A 19 -6.38 -3.51 17.15
N LEU A 20 -6.09 -3.94 15.94
CA LEU A 20 -7.03 -3.92 14.83
C LEU A 20 -7.77 -5.25 14.73
N ALA A 21 -9.03 -5.17 14.34
CA ALA A 21 -9.86 -6.30 13.93
C ALA A 21 -10.26 -6.12 12.47
N LEU A 22 -10.34 -7.24 11.76
CA LEU A 22 -10.76 -7.29 10.37
C LEU A 22 -12.21 -7.79 10.29
N VAL A 23 -13.09 -6.95 9.77
CA VAL A 23 -14.49 -7.26 9.49
C VAL A 23 -14.66 -7.53 8.01
N HIS A 24 -15.12 -8.74 7.67
CA HIS A 24 -15.42 -9.15 6.30
C HIS A 24 -16.94 -9.23 6.10
N ILE A 25 -17.44 -8.46 5.13
CA ILE A 25 -18.86 -8.38 4.77
C ILE A 25 -19.03 -8.77 3.29
N PRO A 26 -19.73 -9.87 2.99
CA PRO A 26 -20.12 -10.22 1.62
C PRO A 26 -20.98 -9.13 0.98
N LEU A 27 -20.81 -8.88 -0.33
CA LEU A 27 -21.54 -7.82 -1.04
C LEU A 27 -23.07 -7.97 -0.98
N ASP A 28 -23.58 -9.20 -0.94
CA ASP A 28 -25.00 -9.49 -0.77
C ASP A 28 -25.57 -9.04 0.58
N LEU A 29 -24.70 -8.92 1.59
CA LEU A 29 -25.06 -8.47 2.94
C LEU A 29 -24.70 -7.00 3.20
N TYR A 30 -23.86 -6.39 2.37
CA TYR A 30 -23.41 -5.00 2.53
C TYR A 30 -24.53 -4.00 2.84
N PRO A 31 -25.72 -4.02 2.19
CA PRO A 31 -26.78 -3.06 2.50
C PRO A 31 -27.25 -3.07 3.96
N PHE A 32 -27.18 -4.22 4.65
CA PHE A 32 -27.56 -4.33 6.06
C PHE A 32 -26.52 -3.70 6.99
N PHE A 33 -25.27 -3.54 6.51
CA PHE A 33 -24.15 -2.98 7.27
C PHE A 33 -23.93 -1.49 7.04
N LEU A 34 -24.75 -0.83 6.21
CA LEU A 34 -24.65 0.61 6.00
C LEU A 34 -24.75 1.39 7.31
N ASN A 35 -25.64 1.01 8.23
CA ASN A 35 -25.76 1.72 9.52
C ASN A 35 -24.49 1.56 10.40
N PRO A 36 -23.97 0.33 10.67
CA PRO A 36 -22.66 0.16 11.31
C PRO A 36 -21.51 0.93 10.64
N ILE A 37 -21.48 0.97 9.32
CA ILE A 37 -20.46 1.71 8.56
C ILE A 37 -20.60 3.22 8.83
N MET A 38 -21.81 3.76 8.78
CA MET A 38 -22.04 5.17 9.12
C MET A 38 -21.65 5.48 10.56
N GLN A 39 -21.92 4.57 11.51
CA GLN A 39 -21.51 4.76 12.90
C GLN A 39 -19.99 4.87 13.05
N ILE A 40 -19.20 4.12 12.27
CA ILE A 40 -17.74 4.31 12.22
C ILE A 40 -17.37 5.68 11.62
N LEU A 41 -17.96 6.08 10.48
CA LEU A 41 -17.64 7.35 9.81
C LEU A 41 -18.04 8.59 10.63
N PHE A 42 -18.98 8.43 11.56
CA PHE A 42 -19.46 9.46 12.48
C PHE A 42 -18.94 9.26 13.91
N HIS A 43 -17.95 8.38 14.15
CA HIS A 43 -17.51 8.04 15.51
C HIS A 43 -17.07 9.25 16.33
N GLU A 44 -16.44 10.25 15.71
CA GLU A 44 -16.01 11.49 16.37
C GLU A 44 -17.17 12.44 16.74
N VAL A 45 -18.39 12.21 16.23
CA VAL A 45 -19.55 13.06 16.48
C VAL A 45 -20.23 12.60 17.78
N PRO A 46 -20.25 13.42 18.85
CA PRO A 46 -20.86 13.05 20.11
C PRO A 46 -22.39 12.97 20.00
N PRO A 47 -23.05 12.11 20.79
CA PRO A 47 -24.51 12.11 20.86
C PRO A 47 -25.03 13.39 21.50
N ILE A 48 -26.19 13.87 21.04
CA ILE A 48 -26.88 15.01 21.63
C ILE A 48 -27.29 14.63 23.06
N SER A 49 -26.82 15.39 24.06
CA SER A 49 -27.19 15.21 25.47
C SER A 49 -28.19 16.29 25.88
N GLU A 50 -29.34 15.91 26.46
CA GLU A 50 -30.40 16.85 26.87
C GLU A 50 -30.03 17.75 28.07
N ASN A 51 -28.87 17.54 28.70
CA ASN A 51 -28.42 18.27 29.90
C ASN A 51 -27.40 19.40 29.63
N GLN A 52 -27.28 19.91 28.40
CA GLN A 52 -26.44 21.08 28.11
C GLN A 52 -27.18 22.38 28.47
N MET A 53 -27.42 22.59 29.76
CA MET A 53 -27.57 23.92 30.33
C MET A 53 -26.33 24.18 31.18
N GLU A 54 -25.71 25.33 30.92
CA GLU A 54 -24.56 25.93 31.60
C GLU A 54 -23.18 25.57 31.03
N GLU A 55 -22.64 26.57 30.30
CA GLU A 55 -21.23 26.77 30.02
C GLU A 55 -20.41 26.71 31.32
N ASP A 56 -19.38 25.85 31.36
CA ASP A 56 -18.25 26.04 32.25
C ASP A 56 -16.97 25.99 31.41
N ASP A 57 -16.38 27.17 31.22
CA ASP A 57 -15.06 27.37 30.64
C ASP A 57 -14.00 26.82 31.62
N GLY A 58 -13.58 25.57 31.43
CA GLY A 58 -12.40 25.03 32.10
C GLY A 58 -12.33 23.51 32.15
N TYR A 59 -11.46 22.91 31.32
CA TYR A 59 -10.97 21.53 31.45
C TYR A 59 -11.97 20.37 31.21
N ALA A 60 -12.81 20.47 30.18
CA ALA A 60 -13.58 19.33 29.67
C ALA A 60 -12.77 18.46 28.68
N GLU A 61 -11.62 17.91 29.10
CA GLU A 61 -10.81 16.95 28.31
C GLU A 61 -11.42 15.53 28.28
N GLY A 62 -12.62 15.34 28.86
CA GLY A 62 -13.11 14.02 29.27
C GLY A 62 -13.88 13.17 28.25
N HIS A 63 -14.35 13.73 27.12
CA HIS A 63 -15.27 12.98 26.23
C HIS A 63 -15.11 13.27 24.73
N ARG A 64 -13.95 13.71 24.25
CA ARG A 64 -13.69 13.68 22.81
C ARG A 64 -13.43 12.23 22.40
N ARG A 65 -14.31 11.66 21.58
CA ARG A 65 -14.05 10.38 20.91
C ARG A 65 -12.89 10.63 19.94
N HIS A 66 -11.71 10.15 20.29
CA HIS A 66 -10.49 10.34 19.50
C HIS A 66 -10.59 9.53 18.22
N GLN A 67 -9.96 10.02 17.15
CA GLN A 67 -9.87 9.25 15.91
C GLN A 67 -9.03 8.00 16.13
N PRO A 68 -9.39 6.88 15.46
CA PRO A 68 -8.59 5.68 15.51
C PRO A 68 -7.20 5.97 14.94
N ALA A 69 -6.16 5.37 15.53
CA ALA A 69 -4.81 5.48 14.99
C ALA A 69 -4.77 4.90 13.57
N PHE A 70 -5.52 3.84 13.29
CA PHE A 70 -5.67 3.27 11.95
C PHE A 70 -7.09 2.76 11.67
N LEU A 71 -7.64 3.12 10.51
CA LEU A 71 -8.90 2.61 9.99
C LEU A 71 -8.82 2.51 8.46
N ASN A 72 -9.02 1.31 7.92
CA ASN A 72 -9.25 1.11 6.50
C ASN A 72 -10.68 0.60 6.25
N PHE A 73 -11.37 1.20 5.31
CA PHE A 73 -12.69 0.78 4.83
C PHE A 73 -12.63 0.63 3.31
N SER A 74 -12.80 -0.59 2.83
CA SER A 74 -12.67 -0.95 1.42
C SER A 74 -13.89 -1.70 0.91
N ILE A 75 -14.53 -1.17 -0.14
CA ILE A 75 -15.50 -1.86 -0.99
C ILE A 75 -14.78 -2.21 -2.28
N THR A 76 -14.87 -3.48 -2.67
CA THR A 76 -14.33 -4.00 -3.93
C THR A 76 -15.40 -4.80 -4.67
N PRO A 77 -15.18 -5.17 -5.94
CA PRO A 77 -16.08 -6.07 -6.66
C PRO A 77 -16.25 -7.47 -6.04
N VAL A 78 -15.40 -7.86 -5.08
CA VAL A 78 -15.44 -9.17 -4.41
C VAL A 78 -16.20 -9.10 -3.08
N GLU A 79 -15.93 -8.07 -2.28
CA GLU A 79 -16.40 -7.94 -0.90
C GLU A 79 -16.27 -6.51 -0.35
N CYS A 80 -16.84 -6.29 0.85
CA CYS A 80 -16.55 -5.15 1.70
C CYS A 80 -15.70 -5.60 2.90
N SER A 81 -14.61 -4.89 3.18
CA SER A 81 -13.65 -5.18 4.24
C SER A 81 -13.40 -3.93 5.08
N ILE A 82 -13.39 -4.07 6.40
CA ILE A 82 -13.11 -2.97 7.33
C ILE A 82 -12.04 -3.43 8.32
N MET A 83 -10.91 -2.74 8.34
CA MET A 83 -9.85 -2.90 9.34
C MET A 83 -9.96 -1.73 10.31
N CYS A 84 -10.38 -1.97 11.54
CA CYS A 84 -10.61 -0.90 12.53
C CYS A 84 -10.19 -1.36 13.93
N PRO A 85 -10.05 -0.46 14.91
CA PRO A 85 -9.78 -0.87 16.28
C PRO A 85 -10.81 -1.90 16.77
N ARG A 86 -10.33 -2.92 17.47
CA ARG A 86 -11.16 -4.04 17.98
C ARG A 86 -12.38 -3.56 18.74
N GLN A 87 -12.24 -2.47 19.49
CA GLN A 87 -13.33 -1.86 20.25
C GLN A 87 -14.47 -1.41 19.33
N LEU A 88 -14.17 -0.72 18.22
CA LEU A 88 -15.17 -0.25 17.26
C LEU A 88 -15.82 -1.41 16.49
N ALA A 89 -15.05 -2.44 16.14
CA ALA A 89 -15.59 -3.65 15.53
C ALA A 89 -16.62 -4.33 16.45
N ASN A 90 -16.29 -4.43 17.74
CA ASN A 90 -17.17 -5.03 18.75
C ASN A 90 -18.40 -4.16 19.05
N GLU A 91 -18.26 -2.83 19.06
CA GLU A 91 -19.37 -1.90 19.32
C GLU A 91 -20.36 -1.88 18.15
N TYR A 92 -19.87 -1.70 16.92
CA TYR A 92 -20.75 -1.41 15.78
C TYR A 92 -21.11 -2.64 14.92
N PHE A 93 -20.23 -3.63 14.81
CA PHE A 93 -20.42 -4.76 13.88
C PHE A 93 -20.83 -6.04 14.58
N ALA A 94 -20.19 -6.39 15.69
CA ALA A 94 -20.46 -7.65 16.39
C ALA A 94 -21.94 -7.89 16.73
N PRO A 95 -22.75 -6.88 17.15
CA PRO A 95 -24.16 -7.11 17.43
C PRO A 95 -24.94 -7.59 16.20
N LEU A 96 -24.65 -7.04 15.02
CA LEU A 96 -25.32 -7.42 13.78
C LEU A 96 -24.78 -8.76 13.26
N VAL A 97 -23.46 -8.97 13.34
CA VAL A 97 -22.83 -10.25 12.98
C VAL A 97 -23.40 -11.40 13.79
N ASN A 98 -23.50 -11.25 15.11
CA ASN A 98 -24.05 -12.28 15.99
C ASN A 98 -25.50 -12.62 15.65
N LYS A 99 -26.33 -11.62 15.29
CA LYS A 99 -27.71 -11.85 14.84
C LYS A 99 -27.77 -12.67 13.55
N PHE A 100 -26.91 -12.36 12.58
CA PHE A 100 -26.84 -13.14 11.33
C PHE A 100 -26.37 -14.57 11.55
N VAL A 101 -25.34 -14.76 12.39
CA VAL A 101 -24.82 -16.10 12.75
C VAL A 101 -25.90 -16.93 13.45
N GLN A 102 -26.64 -16.33 14.41
CA GLN A 102 -27.72 -17.03 15.12
C GLN A 102 -28.92 -17.37 14.23
N SER A 103 -29.19 -16.54 13.22
CA SER A 103 -30.30 -16.76 12.28
C SER A 103 -29.97 -17.75 11.16
N SER A 104 -28.67 -17.99 10.92
CA SER A 104 -28.21 -18.87 9.83
C SER A 104 -28.17 -20.32 10.30
N SER A 105 -29.03 -21.17 9.74
CA SER A 105 -29.12 -22.59 10.08
C SER A 105 -27.95 -23.43 9.55
N SER A 106 -27.19 -22.90 8.59
CA SER A 106 -25.96 -23.49 8.06
C SER A 106 -24.76 -22.91 8.80
N GLY A 107 -24.06 -23.69 9.62
CA GLY A 107 -22.95 -23.28 10.50
C GLY A 107 -21.70 -22.71 9.83
N GLN A 108 -21.77 -22.20 8.59
CA GLN A 108 -20.73 -21.45 7.91
C GLN A 108 -21.24 -20.03 7.62
N SER A 109 -21.00 -19.12 8.56
CA SER A 109 -21.24 -17.69 8.32
C SER A 109 -20.18 -17.17 7.35
N ARG A 110 -20.60 -16.71 6.17
CA ARG A 110 -19.73 -16.01 5.20
C ARG A 110 -19.26 -14.65 5.75
N LEU A 111 -19.99 -14.08 6.71
CA LEU A 111 -19.66 -12.87 7.44
C LEU A 111 -18.78 -13.21 8.65
N SER A 112 -17.69 -12.47 8.85
CA SER A 112 -16.75 -12.74 9.95
C SER A 112 -16.08 -11.48 10.50
N ILE A 113 -15.87 -11.45 11.81
CA ILE A 113 -14.90 -10.57 12.46
C ILE A 113 -13.71 -11.46 12.82
N SER A 114 -12.48 -11.01 12.55
CA SER A 114 -11.28 -11.79 12.85
C SER A 114 -11.20 -12.13 14.34
N ASN A 115 -10.78 -13.36 14.64
CA ASN A 115 -10.46 -13.72 16.02
C ASN A 115 -9.13 -13.11 16.43
N ASP A 116 -8.17 -13.08 15.51
CA ASP A 116 -6.86 -12.48 15.73
C ASP A 116 -6.91 -10.96 15.70
N ASP A 117 -6.14 -10.37 16.61
CA ASP A 117 -5.78 -8.97 16.57
C ASP A 117 -4.65 -8.76 15.56
N PHE A 118 -4.72 -7.65 14.86
CA PHE A 118 -3.71 -7.18 13.92
C PHE A 118 -3.07 -5.89 14.42
N ILE A 119 -1.88 -5.59 13.91
CA ILE A 119 -1.18 -4.33 14.13
C ILE A 119 -0.72 -3.79 12.78
N ALA A 120 -0.90 -2.50 12.55
CA ALA A 120 -0.41 -1.83 11.37
C ALA A 120 0.98 -1.27 11.62
N MET A 121 1.84 -1.35 10.60
CA MET A 121 3.10 -0.63 10.56
C MET A 121 3.16 0.23 9.30
N GLN A 122 3.52 1.49 9.49
CA GLN A 122 3.80 2.42 8.41
C GLN A 122 5.25 2.26 7.99
N VAL A 123 5.49 2.33 6.68
CA VAL A 123 6.83 2.27 6.13
C VAL A 123 7.20 3.60 5.46
N TYR A 124 8.26 4.22 5.96
CA TYR A 124 8.90 5.37 5.34
C TYR A 124 10.07 4.90 4.49
N GLY A 125 10.10 5.30 3.22
CA GLY A 125 11.22 5.01 2.33
C GLY A 125 11.27 6.03 1.20
N GLU A 126 12.30 6.85 1.19
CA GLU A 126 12.60 7.80 0.12
C GLU A 126 13.61 7.12 -0.85
N GLY A 127 13.35 7.15 -2.16
CA GLY A 127 14.35 6.79 -3.18
C GLY A 127 14.32 5.37 -3.75
N LEU A 128 13.25 4.59 -3.57
CA LEU A 128 13.04 3.30 -4.24
C LEU A 128 11.76 3.31 -5.08
N GLU A 129 11.80 2.68 -6.25
CA GLU A 129 10.64 2.42 -7.09
C GLU A 129 9.57 1.64 -6.30
N ALA A 130 8.29 1.95 -6.51
CA ALA A 130 7.18 1.41 -5.70
C ALA A 130 7.16 -0.13 -5.67
N GLY A 131 7.34 -0.79 -6.81
CA GLY A 131 7.38 -2.25 -6.90
C GLY A 131 8.57 -2.88 -6.17
N GLN A 132 9.77 -2.28 -6.28
CA GLN A 132 10.97 -2.77 -5.60
C GLN A 132 10.85 -2.61 -4.08
N ARG A 133 10.31 -1.48 -3.61
CA ARG A 133 10.05 -1.22 -2.20
C ARG A 133 9.10 -2.26 -1.60
N VAL A 134 8.01 -2.60 -2.30
CA VAL A 134 7.10 -3.68 -1.89
C VAL A 134 7.85 -5.01 -1.77
N LEU A 135 8.72 -5.34 -2.73
CA LEU A 135 9.48 -6.59 -2.69
C LEU A 135 10.44 -6.68 -1.52
N GLU A 136 11.23 -5.63 -1.29
CA GLU A 136 12.22 -5.60 -0.22
C GLU A 136 11.59 -5.69 1.17
N LEU A 137 10.41 -5.08 1.34
CA LEU A 137 9.66 -5.12 2.60
C LEU A 137 8.93 -6.45 2.81
N THR A 138 8.30 -6.99 1.76
CA THR A 138 7.44 -8.16 1.89
C THR A 138 8.19 -9.48 1.80
N SER A 139 9.37 -9.51 1.14
CA SER A 139 10.23 -10.69 1.04
C SER A 139 10.63 -11.29 2.41
N PRO A 140 11.25 -10.56 3.35
CA PRO A 140 11.63 -11.13 4.64
C PRO A 140 10.44 -11.68 5.44
N LEU A 141 9.27 -11.03 5.34
CA LEU A 141 8.05 -11.47 6.01
C LEU A 141 7.48 -12.74 5.38
N ALA A 142 7.47 -12.81 4.06
CA ALA A 142 7.00 -13.96 3.30
C ALA A 142 7.92 -15.18 3.51
N MET A 143 9.23 -14.96 3.56
CA MET A 143 10.23 -15.99 3.88
C MET A 143 10.09 -16.50 5.32
N ALA A 144 9.65 -15.64 6.25
CA ALA A 144 9.31 -16.03 7.62
C ALA A 144 7.93 -16.70 7.75
N GLY A 145 7.18 -16.84 6.66
CA GLY A 145 5.84 -17.43 6.65
C GLY A 145 4.77 -16.56 7.33
N ILE A 146 4.99 -15.25 7.38
CA ILE A 146 4.09 -14.30 8.03
C ILE A 146 3.07 -13.82 6.98
N SER A 147 1.79 -14.04 7.26
CA SER A 147 0.69 -13.47 6.47
C SER A 147 0.59 -11.98 6.70
N ILE A 148 0.45 -11.20 5.62
CA ILE A 148 0.38 -9.74 5.67
C ILE A 148 -0.81 -9.23 4.86
N PHE A 149 -1.35 -8.07 5.24
CA PHE A 149 -2.11 -7.21 4.34
C PHE A 149 -1.23 -6.03 3.97
N PHE A 150 -1.17 -5.71 2.69
CA PHE A 150 -0.45 -4.55 2.19
C PHE A 150 -1.46 -3.54 1.63
N ILE A 151 -1.37 -2.29 2.09
CA ILE A 151 -2.26 -1.19 1.68
C ILE A 151 -1.39 0.00 1.30
N SER A 152 -1.33 0.28 0.00
CA SER A 152 -0.79 1.51 -0.55
C SER A 152 -1.80 2.63 -0.43
N THR A 153 -1.34 3.78 0.06
CA THR A 153 -2.13 4.99 0.22
C THR A 153 -1.44 6.16 -0.47
N TYR A 154 -2.10 7.33 -0.49
CA TYR A 154 -1.57 8.55 -1.08
C TYR A 154 -0.25 9.00 -0.44
N PHE A 155 -0.05 8.76 0.86
CA PHE A 155 1.12 9.26 1.59
C PHE A 155 2.15 8.17 1.90
N SER A 156 1.71 6.94 2.14
CA SER A 156 2.58 5.87 2.65
C SER A 156 2.03 4.48 2.35
N ASP A 157 2.89 3.48 2.47
CA ASP A 157 2.47 2.09 2.48
C ASP A 157 2.31 1.58 3.91
N TYR A 158 1.25 0.81 4.11
CA TYR A 158 0.92 0.19 5.38
C TYR A 158 0.97 -1.32 5.24
N ILE A 159 1.69 -1.96 6.16
CA ILE A 159 1.73 -3.41 6.28
C ILE A 159 1.02 -3.78 7.57
N ILE A 160 0.00 -4.62 7.47
CA ILE A 160 -0.77 -5.09 8.61
C ILE A 160 -0.44 -6.56 8.84
N VAL A 161 -0.05 -6.89 10.06
CA VAL A 161 0.40 -8.22 10.46
C VAL A 161 -0.37 -8.71 11.68
N PRO A 162 -0.52 -10.03 11.89
CA PRO A 162 -1.07 -10.56 13.13
C PRO A 162 -0.24 -10.06 14.32
N LEU A 163 -0.90 -9.55 15.36
CA LEU A 163 -0.25 -8.98 16.55
C LEU A 163 0.71 -9.99 17.21
N ARG A 164 0.31 -11.28 17.21
CA ARG A 164 1.14 -12.40 17.71
C ARG A 164 2.47 -12.58 16.99
N SER A 165 2.57 -12.13 15.74
CA SER A 165 3.79 -12.22 14.93
C SER A 165 4.69 -11.00 15.06
N LYS A 166 4.32 -9.97 15.86
CA LYS A 166 5.07 -8.71 16.00
C LYS A 166 6.57 -8.91 16.24
N THR A 167 6.95 -9.78 17.18
CA THR A 167 8.37 -10.05 17.49
C THR A 167 9.10 -10.69 16.30
N GLN A 168 8.44 -11.63 15.61
CA GLN A 168 9.00 -12.29 14.43
C GLN A 168 9.17 -11.31 13.25
N VAL A 169 8.25 -10.36 13.10
CA VAL A 169 8.32 -9.27 12.11
C VAL A 169 9.53 -8.37 12.38
N ILE A 170 9.73 -7.96 13.63
CA ILE A 170 10.88 -7.14 14.04
C ILE A 170 12.19 -7.88 13.72
N GLU A 171 12.33 -9.13 14.16
CA GLU A 171 13.54 -9.93 13.90
C GLU A 171 13.79 -10.12 12.40
N ALA A 172 12.74 -10.40 11.61
CA ALA A 172 12.86 -10.63 10.18
C ALA A 172 13.31 -9.37 9.42
N LEU A 173 12.81 -8.20 9.81
CA LEU A 173 13.14 -6.91 9.21
C LEU A 173 14.50 -6.38 9.69
N GLU A 174 14.82 -6.47 10.98
CA GLU A 174 16.14 -6.08 11.51
C GLU A 174 17.28 -6.88 10.87
N LYS A 175 17.07 -8.17 10.61
CA LYS A 175 18.04 -9.02 9.89
C LYS A 175 18.34 -8.52 8.47
N ARG A 176 17.44 -7.72 7.88
CA ARG A 176 17.61 -7.10 6.56
C ARG A 176 18.05 -5.63 6.64
N GLY A 177 18.33 -5.10 7.84
CA GLY A 177 18.85 -3.75 8.04
C GLY A 177 17.78 -2.67 8.21
N PHE A 178 16.50 -3.03 8.38
CA PHE A 178 15.46 -2.05 8.69
C PHE A 178 15.58 -1.58 10.15
N HIS A 179 15.31 -0.30 10.37
CA HIS A 179 15.33 0.30 11.70
C HIS A 179 13.91 0.66 12.15
N PHE A 180 13.59 0.32 13.39
CA PHE A 180 12.32 0.66 14.01
C PHE A 180 12.48 1.93 14.85
N GLU A 181 11.58 2.90 14.64
CA GLU A 181 11.52 4.06 15.53
C GLU A 181 10.85 3.65 16.85
N MET A 182 11.58 3.83 17.95
CA MET A 182 11.00 3.70 19.28
C MET A 182 10.05 4.88 19.49
N SER A 183 8.74 4.63 19.58
CA SER A 183 7.74 5.64 19.94
C SER A 183 8.22 6.42 21.18
N THR A 184 8.26 7.74 21.07
CA THR A 184 8.88 8.68 22.03
C THR A 184 8.22 8.67 23.42
N GLU A 185 7.15 7.90 23.63
CA GLU A 185 6.48 7.76 24.93
C GLU A 185 7.23 6.88 25.93
N ALA A 186 8.17 6.03 25.48
CA ALA A 186 9.02 5.25 26.38
C ALA A 186 10.02 6.12 27.19
N PHE A 187 10.18 7.41 26.85
CA PHE A 187 11.08 8.33 27.55
C PHE A 187 10.40 9.23 28.59
N VAL A 188 9.06 9.21 28.70
CA VAL A 188 8.35 10.14 29.62
C VAL A 188 7.97 9.51 30.96
N ASN A 189 8.07 8.18 31.12
CA ASN A 189 7.64 7.50 32.35
C ASN A 189 8.75 6.87 33.20
N ASN A 190 9.91 7.53 33.32
CA ASN A 190 11.00 7.08 34.19
C ASN A 190 11.28 7.98 35.40
N ASN A 191 10.23 8.57 35.98
CA ASN A 191 10.33 9.32 37.24
C ASN A 191 9.23 8.90 38.22
N GLN A 192 9.29 7.65 38.71
CA GLN A 192 8.83 7.25 40.06
C GLN A 192 9.01 5.75 40.28
N SER A 193 10.16 5.35 40.82
CA SER A 193 10.31 4.40 41.94
C SER A 193 11.74 3.87 42.01
N GLN A 194 12.66 4.70 42.51
CA GLN A 194 13.78 4.19 43.27
C GLN A 194 13.18 3.66 44.59
N PHE A 195 13.25 2.35 44.85
CA PHE A 195 13.49 1.71 46.16
C PHE A 195 13.23 0.19 46.05
N ASN A 196 14.23 -0.60 46.46
CA ASN A 196 14.23 -2.02 46.83
C ASN A 196 14.31 -3.15 45.78
N SER A 197 15.55 -3.65 45.69
CA SER A 197 16.03 -5.01 46.00
C SER A 197 16.12 -6.10 44.91
N CYS A 198 17.34 -6.66 44.86
CA CYS A 198 17.81 -8.01 44.55
C CYS A 198 16.80 -9.03 43.98
N PHE A 199 17.17 -9.71 42.87
CA PHE A 199 17.72 -11.08 42.84
C PHE A 199 18.09 -11.50 41.40
N SER A 200 19.09 -12.36 41.29
CA SER A 200 19.74 -12.93 40.10
C SER A 200 18.81 -13.74 39.16
N PRO A 201 19.27 -14.12 37.94
CA PRO A 201 18.42 -14.71 36.90
C PRO A 201 18.21 -16.20 37.15
N VAL A 202 16.99 -16.70 36.91
CA VAL A 202 16.71 -18.14 36.87
C VAL A 202 16.25 -18.50 35.47
N SER A 203 17.09 -19.28 34.80
CA SER A 203 16.80 -19.89 33.51
C SER A 203 15.61 -20.84 33.56
N SER A 204 14.94 -20.90 32.41
CA SER A 204 14.22 -22.05 31.84
C SER A 204 13.03 -22.60 32.63
N ARG A 205 11.81 -22.32 32.14
CA ARG A 205 10.76 -23.34 31.98
C ARG A 205 10.00 -23.09 30.67
N SER A 206 10.12 -24.07 29.79
CA SER A 206 9.43 -24.19 28.51
C SER A 206 7.90 -24.27 28.69
N ALA A 207 7.15 -23.62 27.80
CA ALA A 207 5.73 -23.86 27.55
C ALA A 207 5.45 -23.53 26.07
N SER A 208 5.79 -24.40 25.13
CA SER A 208 4.84 -25.38 24.56
C SER A 208 3.36 -24.95 24.62
N SER A 209 3.02 -23.96 23.79
CA SER A 209 1.71 -23.88 23.13
C SER A 209 1.90 -23.35 21.70
N LEU A 210 2.75 -24.06 20.94
CA LEU A 210 2.83 -23.93 19.50
C LEU A 210 1.50 -24.44 18.94
N SER A 211 0.57 -23.53 18.63
CA SER A 211 -0.37 -23.78 17.55
C SER A 211 0.43 -24.12 16.29
N SER A 212 -0.10 -25.08 15.53
CA SER A 212 0.47 -25.78 14.38
C SER A 212 1.55 -24.99 13.61
N PRO A 213 2.70 -25.62 13.25
CA PRO A 213 3.62 -25.00 12.30
C PRO A 213 2.87 -24.61 11.02
N PRO A 214 3.28 -23.53 10.32
CA PRO A 214 2.71 -23.22 9.01
C PRO A 214 2.70 -24.49 8.15
N ALA A 215 1.61 -24.73 7.42
CA ALA A 215 1.35 -26.01 6.75
C ALA A 215 2.41 -26.41 5.71
N THR A 216 3.34 -25.50 5.39
CA THR A 216 4.47 -25.70 4.49
C THR A 216 5.74 -25.10 5.09
N PRO A 217 6.92 -25.72 4.90
CA PRO A 217 8.19 -25.14 5.35
C PRO A 217 8.43 -23.78 4.68
N PRO A 218 9.15 -22.85 5.33
CA PRO A 218 9.47 -21.55 4.74
C PRO A 218 10.22 -21.72 3.41
N PRO A 219 9.98 -20.87 2.40
CA PRO A 219 10.72 -20.91 1.14
C PRO A 219 12.20 -20.60 1.35
N SER A 220 13.05 -21.11 0.47
CA SER A 220 14.52 -20.96 0.52
C SER A 220 15.06 -19.87 -0.41
N SER A 221 14.31 -19.48 -1.44
CA SER A 221 14.61 -18.37 -2.35
C SER A 221 13.37 -17.59 -2.77
N LEU A 222 13.57 -16.42 -3.39
CA LEU A 222 12.48 -15.61 -3.97
C LEU A 222 11.80 -16.34 -5.13
N ASP A 223 12.57 -16.96 -6.03
CA ASP A 223 12.04 -17.72 -7.18
C ASP A 223 11.17 -18.91 -6.72
N GLU A 224 11.61 -19.62 -5.67
CA GLU A 224 10.81 -20.69 -5.07
C GLU A 224 9.51 -20.13 -4.48
N LEU A 225 9.57 -18.95 -3.84
CA LEU A 225 8.40 -18.28 -3.27
C LEU A 225 7.40 -17.85 -4.35
N GLN A 226 7.88 -17.27 -5.45
CA GLN A 226 7.05 -16.92 -6.60
C GLN A 226 6.38 -18.17 -7.18
N THR A 227 7.16 -19.22 -7.49
CA THR A 227 6.66 -20.48 -8.04
C THR A 227 5.57 -21.10 -7.14
N ARG A 228 5.81 -21.15 -5.81
CA ARG A 228 4.83 -21.65 -4.83
C ARG A 228 3.56 -20.79 -4.80
N THR A 229 3.71 -19.47 -4.90
CA THR A 229 2.59 -18.52 -4.90
C THR A 229 1.68 -18.78 -6.09
N PHE A 230 2.22 -18.78 -7.31
CA PHE A 230 1.42 -19.00 -8.53
C PHE A 230 0.88 -20.43 -8.62
N SER A 231 1.62 -21.43 -8.13
CA SER A 231 1.11 -22.80 -7.98
C SER A 231 -0.11 -22.85 -7.05
N SER A 232 -0.07 -22.14 -5.93
CA SER A 232 -1.19 -22.04 -4.98
C SER A 232 -2.40 -21.33 -5.60
N LEU A 233 -2.17 -20.20 -6.29
CA LEU A 233 -3.23 -19.46 -6.99
C LEU A 233 -3.90 -20.36 -8.05
N ARG A 234 -3.11 -21.06 -8.86
CA ARG A 234 -3.58 -21.98 -9.91
C ARG A 234 -4.37 -23.16 -9.33
N LYS A 235 -3.88 -23.77 -8.24
CA LYS A 235 -4.56 -24.85 -7.52
C LYS A 235 -5.96 -24.44 -7.05
N HIS A 236 -6.15 -23.19 -6.65
CA HIS A 236 -7.44 -22.65 -6.21
C HIS A 236 -8.22 -21.97 -7.35
N GLN A 237 -7.74 -22.03 -8.60
CA GLN A 237 -8.35 -21.38 -9.77
C GLN A 237 -8.54 -19.88 -9.56
N ILE A 238 -7.52 -19.23 -9.01
CA ILE A 238 -7.47 -17.78 -8.84
C ILE A 238 -6.77 -17.22 -10.07
N VAL A 239 -7.53 -16.54 -10.91
CA VAL A 239 -7.05 -15.92 -12.13
C VAL A 239 -7.15 -14.40 -11.96
N PRO A 240 -6.11 -13.63 -12.33
CA PRO A 240 -6.20 -12.18 -12.39
C PRO A 240 -7.37 -11.76 -13.29
N SER A 241 -8.19 -10.84 -12.80
CA SER A 241 -9.35 -10.34 -13.55
C SER A 241 -9.33 -8.82 -13.62
N VAL A 242 -9.63 -8.28 -14.79
CA VAL A 242 -9.60 -6.84 -15.04
C VAL A 242 -10.97 -6.40 -15.54
N ASP A 243 -11.55 -5.42 -14.86
CA ASP A 243 -12.69 -4.67 -15.37
C ASP A 243 -12.25 -3.28 -15.82
N ARG A 244 -12.10 -3.11 -17.14
CA ARG A 244 -11.67 -1.84 -17.75
C ARG A 244 -12.68 -0.70 -17.55
N THR A 245 -13.92 -1.00 -17.14
CA THR A 245 -14.91 0.03 -16.81
C THR A 245 -14.68 0.64 -15.42
N LEU A 246 -13.94 -0.05 -14.54
CA LEU A 246 -13.54 0.46 -13.24
C LEU A 246 -12.29 1.32 -13.37
N ARG A 247 -12.53 2.61 -13.60
CA ARG A 247 -11.49 3.65 -13.64
C ARG A 247 -11.37 4.29 -12.26
N LEU A 248 -10.22 4.14 -11.63
CA LEU A 248 -9.95 4.64 -10.28
C LEU A 248 -9.07 5.89 -10.32
N VAL A 249 -9.15 6.67 -9.24
CA VAL A 249 -8.28 7.81 -8.95
C VAL A 249 -7.86 7.73 -7.49
N GLN A 250 -6.61 8.09 -7.22
CA GLN A 250 -6.05 8.14 -5.89
C GLN A 250 -5.96 9.59 -5.42
N CYS A 251 -6.54 9.87 -4.27
CA CYS A 251 -6.68 11.21 -3.74
C CYS A 251 -6.40 11.24 -2.23
N ALA A 252 -6.18 12.44 -1.71
CA ALA A 252 -6.18 12.72 -0.28
C ALA A 252 -7.22 13.77 0.07
N ALA A 253 -7.68 13.83 1.33
CA ALA A 253 -8.54 14.92 1.78
C ALA A 253 -7.80 16.26 1.71
N HIS A 254 -8.48 17.27 1.17
CA HIS A 254 -7.94 18.62 1.09
C HIS A 254 -8.34 19.45 2.32
N HIS A 255 -7.37 19.74 3.19
CA HIS A 255 -7.55 20.70 4.26
C HIS A 255 -7.34 22.13 3.71
N ARG A 256 -8.44 22.81 3.36
CA ARG A 256 -8.39 24.15 2.73
C ARG A 256 -8.00 25.29 3.68
N TYR A 257 -8.12 25.05 4.99
CA TYR A 257 -7.79 26.04 6.02
C TYR A 257 -7.03 25.36 7.16
N THR A 258 -6.33 26.15 7.98
CA THR A 258 -5.75 25.72 9.27
C THR A 258 -6.84 25.42 10.32
N SER A 259 -8.00 24.91 9.90
CA SER A 259 -9.04 24.46 10.80
C SER A 259 -8.62 23.10 11.37
N ASP A 260 -8.77 22.92 12.68
CA ASP A 260 -8.64 21.62 13.36
C ASP A 260 -9.73 20.59 12.94
N THR A 261 -10.40 20.83 11.81
CA THR A 261 -11.40 19.95 11.24
C THR A 261 -10.70 18.71 10.72
N SER A 262 -11.15 17.56 11.18
CA SER A 262 -10.58 16.29 10.76
C SER A 262 -10.92 15.95 9.30
N SER A 263 -10.06 15.15 8.66
CA SER A 263 -10.30 14.71 7.28
C SER A 263 -11.65 14.00 7.10
N ILE A 264 -12.05 13.17 8.08
CA ILE A 264 -13.33 12.46 8.00
C ILE A 264 -14.51 13.43 8.09
N ALA A 265 -14.42 14.52 8.85
CA ALA A 265 -15.45 15.54 8.87
C ALA A 265 -15.61 16.24 7.51
N ILE A 266 -14.50 16.56 6.85
CA ILE A 266 -14.49 17.17 5.50
C ILE A 266 -15.17 16.25 4.49
N LEU A 267 -14.89 14.95 4.54
CA LEU A 267 -15.36 13.98 3.55
C LEU A 267 -16.75 13.42 3.83
N ARG A 268 -17.28 13.60 5.05
CA ARG A 268 -18.46 12.87 5.55
C ARG A 268 -19.68 12.97 4.66
N GLU A 269 -20.04 14.17 4.23
CA GLU A 269 -21.21 14.40 3.39
C GLU A 269 -21.08 13.71 2.03
N ALA A 270 -19.93 13.89 1.38
CA ALA A 270 -19.60 13.29 0.09
C ALA A 270 -19.58 11.76 0.18
N LEU A 271 -18.93 11.20 1.21
CA LEU A 271 -18.87 9.76 1.47
C LEU A 271 -20.26 9.19 1.74
N THR A 272 -21.05 9.84 2.59
CA THR A 272 -22.41 9.38 2.92
C THR A 272 -23.28 9.33 1.67
N THR A 273 -23.22 10.37 0.85
CA THR A 273 -23.95 10.44 -0.43
C THR A 273 -23.47 9.36 -1.40
N ALA A 274 -22.15 9.21 -1.56
CA ALA A 274 -21.56 8.21 -2.46
C ALA A 274 -21.98 6.79 -2.06
N LEU A 275 -21.92 6.45 -0.77
CA LEU A 275 -22.25 5.12 -0.26
C LEU A 275 -23.74 4.78 -0.40
N ILE A 276 -24.63 5.74 -0.13
CA ILE A 276 -26.08 5.51 -0.10
C ILE A 276 -26.68 5.60 -1.51
N VAL A 277 -26.31 6.65 -2.27
CA VAL A 277 -26.93 7.00 -3.55
C VAL A 277 -26.18 6.35 -4.71
N ASP A 278 -24.87 6.57 -4.79
CA ASP A 278 -24.07 6.21 -5.97
C ASP A 278 -23.55 4.76 -5.94
N LYS A 279 -23.59 4.11 -4.78
CA LYS A 279 -23.30 2.68 -4.53
C LYS A 279 -22.01 2.24 -5.25
N PRO A 280 -20.83 2.63 -4.74
CA PRO A 280 -19.57 2.28 -5.38
C PRO A 280 -19.38 0.77 -5.49
N ARG A 281 -18.85 0.34 -6.63
CA ARG A 281 -18.25 -0.98 -6.86
C ARG A 281 -16.82 -1.02 -6.33
N PHE A 282 -16.14 0.12 -6.28
CA PHE A 282 -14.81 0.26 -5.72
C PHE A 282 -14.67 1.58 -4.94
N LEU A 283 -14.27 1.48 -3.67
CA LEU A 283 -13.94 2.61 -2.80
C LEU A 283 -13.06 2.10 -1.66
N SER A 284 -11.88 2.66 -1.48
CA SER A 284 -11.04 2.45 -0.31
C SER A 284 -10.79 3.78 0.37
N LEU A 285 -11.01 3.83 1.68
CA LEU A 285 -10.73 4.96 2.56
C LEU A 285 -9.76 4.48 3.63
N THR A 286 -8.63 5.14 3.77
CA THR A 286 -7.67 4.92 4.86
C THR A 286 -7.53 6.19 5.69
N LEU A 287 -7.82 6.07 6.98
CA LEU A 287 -7.62 7.07 8.02
C LEU A 287 -6.53 6.60 8.95
N THR A 288 -5.57 7.47 9.22
CA THR A 288 -4.42 7.14 10.04
C THR A 288 -3.92 8.40 10.72
N ALA A 289 -3.57 8.29 12.01
CA ALA A 289 -3.02 9.41 12.78
C ALA A 289 -1.60 9.80 12.32
N ALA A 290 -0.95 8.94 11.52
CA ALA A 290 0.41 9.16 11.06
C ALA A 290 0.49 9.88 9.70
N ASP A 291 -0.62 9.96 8.95
CA ASP A 291 -0.69 10.74 7.71
C ASP A 291 -1.33 12.11 7.96
N PRO A 292 -0.96 13.13 7.17
CA PRO A 292 -1.54 14.46 7.31
C PRO A 292 -3.01 14.54 6.88
N ALA A 293 -3.49 13.57 6.10
CA ALA A 293 -4.88 13.53 5.62
C ALA A 293 -5.37 12.12 5.32
N ALA A 294 -6.68 11.95 5.29
CA ALA A 294 -7.33 10.73 4.80
C ALA A 294 -6.94 10.44 3.35
N SER A 295 -6.57 9.19 3.04
CA SER A 295 -6.35 8.75 1.67
C SER A 295 -7.58 8.03 1.13
N LEU A 296 -7.93 8.31 -0.12
CA LEU A 296 -9.00 7.64 -0.85
C LEU A 296 -8.50 7.07 -2.17
N LEU A 297 -8.95 5.86 -2.48
CA LEU A 297 -8.89 5.27 -3.81
C LEU A 297 -10.31 4.96 -4.24
N LEU A 298 -10.84 5.70 -5.21
CA LEU A 298 -12.26 5.68 -5.54
C LEU A 298 -12.51 5.69 -7.05
N GLU A 299 -13.69 5.27 -7.47
CA GLU A 299 -14.09 5.37 -8.88
C GLU A 299 -14.14 6.82 -9.35
N LYS A 300 -13.49 7.12 -10.49
CA LYS A 300 -13.42 8.46 -11.09
C LYS A 300 -14.79 9.14 -11.24
N ARG A 301 -15.85 8.37 -11.49
CA ARG A 301 -17.23 8.89 -11.61
C ARG A 301 -17.78 9.53 -10.32
N LEU A 302 -17.17 9.25 -9.17
CA LEU A 302 -17.62 9.77 -7.86
C LEU A 302 -16.98 11.13 -7.54
N LEU A 303 -15.95 11.55 -8.28
CA LEU A 303 -15.26 12.85 -8.07
C LEU A 303 -16.21 14.05 -7.94
N PRO A 304 -17.31 14.17 -8.73
CA PRO A 304 -18.24 15.30 -8.57
C PRO A 304 -18.91 15.40 -7.20
N ARG A 305 -18.98 14.31 -6.42
CA ARG A 305 -19.49 14.34 -5.03
C ARG A 305 -18.54 15.04 -4.06
N PHE A 306 -17.27 15.16 -4.44
CA PHE A 306 -16.23 15.72 -3.61
C PHE A 306 -15.83 17.13 -4.05
N SER A 307 -16.73 17.84 -4.72
CA SER A 307 -16.58 19.27 -5.03
C SER A 307 -17.52 20.06 -4.13
N SER A 308 -17.00 21.08 -3.44
CA SER A 308 -17.76 21.86 -2.44
C SER A 308 -18.86 22.73 -3.02
N ASP A 309 -18.88 22.97 -4.32
CA ASP A 309 -19.83 23.88 -4.92
C ASP A 309 -20.33 23.36 -6.28
N SER A 310 -21.56 22.86 -6.31
CA SER A 310 -22.23 22.46 -7.56
C SER A 310 -22.71 23.67 -8.39
N SER A 311 -22.47 24.90 -7.91
CA SER A 311 -23.10 26.12 -8.46
C SER A 311 -22.13 27.19 -9.02
N ALA A 312 -20.81 27.05 -8.84
CA ALA A 312 -19.84 28.04 -9.30
C ALA A 312 -19.02 27.53 -10.49
N ALA A 313 -19.47 27.86 -11.71
CA ALA A 313 -18.70 27.73 -12.94
C ALA A 313 -17.62 28.84 -13.02
N THR A 314 -16.57 28.72 -12.21
CA THR A 314 -15.38 29.58 -12.31
C THR A 314 -14.14 28.71 -12.52
N ASP A 315 -13.35 29.09 -13.52
CA ASP A 315 -12.26 28.33 -14.18
C ASP A 315 -11.00 28.02 -13.31
N SER A 316 -11.13 27.85 -11.99
CA SER A 316 -10.07 27.30 -11.14
C SER A 316 -10.58 26.06 -10.39
N ASP A 317 -10.45 24.90 -11.05
CA ASP A 317 -10.90 23.57 -10.60
C ASP A 317 -10.27 23.08 -9.27
N ASP A 318 -9.27 23.81 -8.76
CA ASP A 318 -8.49 23.43 -7.57
C ASP A 318 -9.07 23.99 -6.26
N ASP A 319 -9.60 25.22 -6.26
CA ASP A 319 -10.04 25.89 -5.03
C ASP A 319 -11.36 25.32 -4.45
N THR A 320 -12.12 24.59 -5.27
CA THR A 320 -13.44 24.03 -4.89
C THR A 320 -13.42 22.52 -4.60
N SER A 321 -12.26 21.87 -4.69
CA SER A 321 -12.10 20.42 -4.50
C SER A 321 -11.92 20.01 -3.04
N LEU A 322 -12.69 19.05 -2.53
CA LEU A 322 -12.45 18.43 -1.21
C LEU A 322 -11.29 17.43 -1.26
N LEU A 323 -10.76 17.15 -2.45
CA LEU A 323 -9.72 16.17 -2.71
C LEU A 323 -8.47 16.82 -3.32
N LEU A 324 -7.31 16.38 -2.87
CA LEU A 324 -5.98 16.60 -3.45
C LEU A 324 -5.56 15.38 -4.29
N GLY A 325 -4.70 15.61 -5.28
CA GLY A 325 -4.10 14.57 -6.12
C GLY A 325 -4.47 14.68 -7.60
N SER A 326 -3.80 13.90 -8.44
CA SER A 326 -4.07 13.86 -9.88
C SER A 326 -5.43 13.22 -10.16
N LYS A 327 -6.42 14.04 -10.54
CA LYS A 327 -7.75 13.57 -10.96
C LYS A 327 -7.77 13.03 -12.40
N GLU A 328 -6.72 13.35 -13.16
CA GLU A 328 -6.58 12.98 -14.57
C GLU A 328 -5.96 11.61 -14.74
N GLU A 329 -5.02 11.26 -13.88
CA GLU A 329 -4.36 9.97 -13.84
C GLU A 329 -5.34 8.85 -13.50
N VAL A 330 -5.52 7.94 -14.46
CA VAL A 330 -6.45 6.83 -14.31
C VAL A 330 -5.71 5.57 -13.98
N LEU A 331 -6.15 4.98 -12.87
CA LEU A 331 -5.67 3.72 -12.36
C LEU A 331 -6.70 2.61 -12.67
N VAL A 332 -6.23 1.41 -12.96
CA VAL A 332 -7.08 0.24 -13.24
C VAL A 332 -6.71 -0.89 -12.27
N PRO A 333 -7.70 -1.47 -11.56
CA PRO A 333 -7.43 -2.57 -10.64
C PRO A 333 -7.41 -3.92 -11.36
N ILE A 334 -6.32 -4.66 -11.19
CA ILE A 334 -6.23 -6.09 -11.47
C ILE A 334 -6.63 -6.83 -10.18
N MET A 335 -7.76 -7.51 -10.22
CA MET A 335 -8.37 -8.15 -9.06
C MET A 335 -7.99 -9.62 -8.96
N LEU A 336 -7.56 -10.05 -7.78
CA LEU A 336 -7.38 -11.43 -7.38
C LEU A 336 -8.47 -11.81 -6.37
N ASP A 337 -9.32 -12.77 -6.72
CA ASP A 337 -10.34 -13.32 -5.83
C ASP A 337 -9.75 -14.38 -4.92
N LEU A 338 -9.49 -14.01 -3.66
CA LEU A 338 -8.83 -14.85 -2.66
C LEU A 338 -9.84 -15.57 -1.75
N ARG A 339 -11.14 -15.59 -2.07
CA ARG A 339 -12.17 -16.24 -1.22
C ARG A 339 -11.93 -17.72 -0.97
N LYS A 340 -11.22 -18.39 -1.89
CA LYS A 340 -10.87 -19.81 -1.81
C LYS A 340 -9.59 -20.08 -1.00
N LEU A 341 -8.89 -19.04 -0.56
CA LEU A 341 -7.68 -19.15 0.25
C LEU A 341 -7.95 -18.85 1.73
N PRO A 342 -7.18 -19.49 2.63
CA PRO A 342 -7.16 -19.11 4.04
C PRO A 342 -6.62 -17.68 4.19
N LEU A 343 -7.04 -17.00 5.25
CA LEU A 343 -6.59 -15.64 5.54
C LEU A 343 -5.11 -15.61 5.94
N GLU A 344 -4.61 -16.74 6.42
CA GLU A 344 -3.25 -17.00 6.84
C GLU A 344 -2.30 -17.32 5.66
N ALA A 345 -2.79 -17.27 4.41
CA ALA A 345 -1.94 -17.45 3.24
C ALA A 345 -0.87 -16.33 3.18
N SER A 346 0.41 -16.72 3.19
CA SER A 346 1.55 -15.81 3.12
C SER A 346 2.17 -15.78 1.72
N GLY A 347 2.90 -14.71 1.42
CA GLY A 347 3.73 -14.61 0.21
C GLY A 347 3.03 -14.20 -1.08
N ILE A 348 1.70 -14.02 -1.08
CA ILE A 348 0.95 -13.59 -2.27
C ILE A 348 1.44 -12.24 -2.78
N VAL A 349 1.48 -11.22 -1.92
CA VAL A 349 1.93 -9.86 -2.31
C VAL A 349 3.37 -9.89 -2.83
N CYS A 350 4.27 -10.57 -2.11
CA CYS A 350 5.67 -10.71 -2.51
C CYS A 350 5.82 -11.44 -3.84
N GLY A 351 5.12 -12.56 -4.05
CA GLY A 351 5.19 -13.33 -5.28
C GLY A 351 4.68 -12.55 -6.50
N VAL A 352 3.57 -11.83 -6.33
CA VAL A 352 2.98 -10.99 -7.38
C VAL A 352 3.87 -9.77 -7.69
N ALA A 353 4.35 -9.07 -6.67
CA ALA A 353 5.25 -7.93 -6.85
C ALA A 353 6.58 -8.36 -7.50
N GLY A 354 7.11 -9.52 -7.14
CA GLY A 354 8.30 -10.13 -7.72
C GLY A 354 8.15 -10.30 -9.22
N ARG A 355 7.06 -10.95 -9.62
CA ARG A 355 6.78 -11.19 -11.04
C ARG A 355 6.62 -9.89 -11.83
N LEU A 356 5.97 -8.88 -11.25
CA LEU A 356 5.80 -7.59 -11.91
C LEU A 356 7.13 -6.84 -12.04
N ALA A 357 8.00 -6.90 -11.03
CA ALA A 357 9.35 -6.33 -11.10
C ALA A 357 10.22 -7.04 -12.14
N ASP A 358 10.20 -8.38 -12.20
CA ASP A 358 10.96 -9.16 -13.18
C ASP A 358 10.54 -8.82 -14.62
N ALA A 359 9.24 -8.62 -14.86
CA ALA A 359 8.70 -8.16 -16.14
C ALA A 359 9.07 -6.71 -16.49
N THR A 360 9.69 -5.96 -15.55
CA THR A 360 10.23 -4.62 -15.76
C THR A 360 11.67 -4.65 -16.19
N HIS A 361 12.47 -5.49 -15.56
CA HIS A 361 13.88 -5.62 -15.92
C HIS A 361 14.11 -6.42 -17.21
N ALA A 362 13.21 -7.34 -17.58
CA ALA A 362 13.42 -8.22 -18.74
C ALA A 362 13.39 -7.53 -20.13
N ARG A 363 12.88 -6.29 -20.25
CA ARG A 363 12.81 -5.57 -21.53
C ARG A 363 13.74 -4.35 -21.66
N GLY A 364 14.30 -3.86 -20.56
CA GLY A 364 15.30 -2.77 -20.60
C GLY A 364 16.60 -3.16 -21.34
N ASP A 365 16.90 -4.45 -21.44
CA ASP A 365 18.07 -4.96 -22.19
C ASP A 365 17.80 -5.18 -23.68
N GLU A 366 16.55 -5.23 -24.15
CA GLU A 366 16.24 -5.47 -25.57
C GLU A 366 16.13 -4.19 -26.42
N ASP A 367 15.84 -3.03 -25.82
CA ASP A 367 15.66 -1.76 -26.57
C ASP A 367 16.97 -0.98 -26.80
N THR A 368 18.13 -1.50 -26.37
CA THR A 368 19.45 -0.88 -26.64
C THR A 368 20.17 -1.43 -27.87
N ASP A 369 19.64 -2.46 -28.55
CA ASP A 369 20.32 -3.18 -29.63
C ASP A 369 19.61 -3.12 -31.00
N VAL A 370 18.95 -2.00 -31.33
CA VAL A 370 18.34 -1.78 -32.67
C VAL A 370 19.07 -0.73 -33.51
N SER A 371 20.32 -0.40 -33.17
CA SER A 371 21.17 0.44 -34.02
C SER A 371 22.56 -0.11 -34.30
N THR A 372 22.72 -1.41 -34.59
CA THR A 372 23.89 -1.87 -35.38
C THR A 372 23.67 -3.20 -36.13
N ILE A 373 22.60 -3.32 -36.90
CA ILE A 373 22.59 -4.29 -38.02
C ILE A 373 22.68 -3.49 -39.31
N LEU A 374 23.91 -3.23 -39.76
CA LEU A 374 24.34 -3.13 -41.17
C LEU A 374 25.85 -2.82 -41.22
N SER A 375 26.70 -3.84 -41.13
CA SER A 375 27.88 -3.97 -42.02
C SER A 375 28.53 -5.34 -41.84
N HIS A 376 28.46 -6.12 -42.91
CA HIS A 376 29.16 -7.39 -43.06
C HIS A 376 30.68 -7.18 -43.26
N SER A 377 31.44 -8.10 -42.65
CA SER A 377 32.62 -8.77 -43.21
C SER A 377 33.96 -8.01 -43.31
N TRP A 378 34.92 -8.36 -42.43
CA TRP A 378 36.14 -9.10 -42.82
C TRP A 378 37.08 -9.42 -41.63
N ASN A 379 37.58 -10.66 -41.62
CA ASN A 379 38.87 -11.19 -41.11
C ASN A 379 39.45 -10.78 -39.73
N GLY A 380 39.56 -11.80 -38.87
CA GLY A 380 40.86 -12.45 -38.60
C GLY A 380 41.71 -11.96 -37.41
N GLY A 381 41.76 -12.79 -36.35
CA GLY A 381 42.99 -13.12 -35.62
C GLY A 381 43.38 -12.28 -34.40
N GLY A 382 43.48 -12.95 -33.24
CA GLY A 382 44.65 -12.80 -32.33
C GLY A 382 44.60 -11.80 -31.18
N SER A 383 44.62 -12.37 -29.96
CA SER A 383 45.41 -11.97 -28.77
C SER A 383 45.20 -10.63 -28.04
N SER A 384 44.81 -10.77 -26.76
CA SER A 384 45.58 -10.39 -25.54
C SER A 384 45.83 -8.92 -25.14
N PHE A 385 45.45 -8.67 -23.87
CA PHE A 385 46.06 -7.81 -22.83
C PHE A 385 45.87 -6.27 -22.83
N ASP A 386 45.25 -5.81 -21.73
CA ASP A 386 45.67 -4.78 -20.76
C ASP A 386 45.85 -3.29 -21.08
N SER A 387 45.63 -2.55 -19.99
CA SER A 387 46.07 -1.18 -19.62
C SER A 387 45.20 -0.02 -20.12
N ALA A 388 44.49 0.74 -19.26
CA ALA A 388 44.87 1.59 -18.12
C ALA A 388 45.03 3.08 -18.49
N PHE A 389 44.19 3.90 -17.85
CA PHE A 389 44.32 5.32 -17.46
C PHE A 389 45.45 6.19 -18.06
N LYS A 390 45.06 7.34 -18.66
CA LYS A 390 45.26 8.70 -18.10
C LYS A 390 44.96 9.84 -19.10
N ASN A 391 44.19 10.82 -18.60
CA ASN A 391 44.30 12.28 -18.68
C ASN A 391 44.98 12.95 -19.90
N VAL A 392 44.29 13.95 -20.49
CA VAL A 392 44.87 15.28 -20.80
C VAL A 392 43.79 16.37 -20.66
N LEU A 393 44.02 17.31 -19.73
CA LEU A 393 43.44 18.66 -19.69
C LEU A 393 44.26 19.60 -20.58
N SER A 394 43.63 20.60 -21.20
CA SER A 394 44.37 21.78 -21.66
C SER A 394 43.52 23.06 -21.67
N SER A 395 44.16 24.11 -21.18
CA SER A 395 43.69 25.45 -20.81
C SER A 395 44.04 26.52 -21.84
N SER A 396 43.30 27.63 -21.90
CA SER A 396 43.86 28.93 -22.34
C SER A 396 43.10 30.15 -21.81
N HIS A 397 43.85 31.16 -21.37
CA HIS A 397 43.44 32.44 -20.77
C HIS A 397 43.37 33.60 -21.81
N GLY A 398 42.42 34.53 -21.60
CA GLY A 398 42.59 36.01 -21.49
C GLY A 398 42.79 36.93 -22.72
N SER A 399 41.92 37.97 -22.85
CA SER A 399 42.24 39.36 -23.26
C SER A 399 40.99 40.29 -23.14
N GLY A 400 41.21 41.61 -22.92
CA GLY A 400 40.25 42.63 -22.46
C GLY A 400 39.45 43.44 -23.52
N GLY A 401 38.56 44.34 -23.04
CA GLY A 401 37.49 45.09 -23.78
C GLY A 401 37.95 46.28 -24.67
N PRO A 402 37.11 47.33 -24.97
CA PRO A 402 35.83 47.75 -24.34
C PRO A 402 34.72 48.44 -25.23
N VAL A 403 33.57 48.80 -24.60
CA VAL A 403 32.55 49.88 -24.89
C VAL A 403 31.62 49.83 -26.15
N ARG A 404 30.28 49.67 -25.98
CA ARG A 404 29.17 50.70 -25.98
C ARG A 404 27.78 50.14 -26.37
N SER A 405 26.76 50.77 -25.78
CA SER A 405 25.31 50.51 -25.77
C SER A 405 24.56 50.82 -27.07
N PHE A 406 23.40 50.21 -27.31
CA PHE A 406 22.09 50.84 -27.66
C PHE A 406 21.02 49.80 -28.07
N GLY A 407 19.79 49.97 -27.54
CA GLY A 407 18.56 49.93 -28.35
C GLY A 407 17.78 48.61 -28.50
N THR A 408 16.66 48.54 -27.76
CA THR A 408 15.28 48.23 -28.22
C THR A 408 14.99 47.02 -29.13
N SER A 409 13.98 46.25 -28.69
CA SER A 409 13.27 45.11 -29.32
C SER A 409 13.07 45.18 -30.84
N PRO A 410 12.98 44.02 -31.52
CA PRO A 410 11.65 43.51 -31.91
C PRO A 410 11.52 41.98 -31.83
N GLY A 411 10.29 41.48 -31.73
CA GLY A 411 10.00 40.05 -31.60
C GLY A 411 10.23 39.23 -32.86
N TYR A 412 10.23 37.90 -32.73
CA TYR A 412 9.58 36.92 -33.63
C TYR A 412 9.74 35.49 -33.07
N ARG A 413 8.61 34.78 -33.00
CA ARG A 413 8.34 33.37 -33.38
C ARG A 413 9.21 32.20 -32.85
N THR A 414 8.48 31.33 -32.15
CA THR A 414 8.41 29.86 -32.26
C THR A 414 9.72 29.06 -32.30
N HIS A 415 10.02 28.38 -31.19
CA HIS A 415 10.36 26.95 -31.24
C HIS A 415 9.67 26.28 -30.03
N ARG A 416 8.66 25.47 -30.35
CA ARG A 416 7.98 24.55 -29.45
C ARG A 416 8.97 23.44 -29.17
N LEU A 417 9.71 23.54 -28.07
CA LEU A 417 10.46 22.42 -27.52
C LEU A 417 9.39 21.43 -27.03
N GLN A 418 9.28 20.32 -27.74
CA GLN A 418 8.74 19.09 -27.16
C GLN A 418 9.57 18.82 -25.90
N PRO A 419 8.97 18.63 -24.72
CA PRO A 419 9.74 18.11 -23.60
C PRO A 419 10.17 16.70 -23.99
N ASP A 420 11.48 16.50 -24.06
CA ASP A 420 12.09 15.18 -24.16
C ASP A 420 11.54 14.33 -23.01
N MET A 421 11.01 13.16 -23.36
CA MET A 421 10.46 12.19 -22.41
C MET A 421 11.57 11.75 -21.46
N ASP A 422 11.39 12.03 -20.16
CA ASP A 422 12.33 11.62 -19.12
C ASP A 422 12.43 10.08 -19.03
N PRO A 423 13.63 9.51 -18.86
CA PRO A 423 13.86 8.06 -18.75
C PRO A 423 13.38 7.46 -17.41
N TYR A 424 12.56 8.18 -16.64
CA TYR A 424 11.91 7.73 -15.41
C TYR A 424 10.56 7.01 -15.64
N MET A 425 10.13 6.85 -16.90
CA MET A 425 8.83 6.28 -17.28
C MET A 425 8.81 4.76 -17.46
N ASP A 426 9.90 4.04 -17.14
CA ASP A 426 10.01 2.60 -17.42
C ASP A 426 9.66 1.70 -16.22
N ALA A 427 9.67 2.27 -15.01
CA ALA A 427 9.29 1.59 -13.79
C ALA A 427 7.77 1.54 -13.64
N VAL A 428 7.21 0.35 -13.42
CA VAL A 428 5.76 0.19 -13.24
C VAL A 428 5.37 0.81 -11.90
N GLU A 429 4.56 1.88 -11.91
CA GLU A 429 4.04 2.45 -10.67
C GLU A 429 2.88 1.59 -10.16
N ILE A 430 3.23 0.59 -9.34
CA ILE A 430 2.28 -0.39 -8.82
C ILE A 430 1.92 -0.07 -7.38
N SER A 431 0.62 0.01 -7.12
CA SER A 431 0.06 0.07 -5.78
C SER A 431 -0.69 -1.22 -5.43
N PHE A 432 -0.74 -1.57 -4.15
CA PHE A 432 -1.43 -2.79 -3.68
C PHE A 432 -2.51 -2.46 -2.66
N LEU A 433 -3.67 -3.10 -2.78
CA LEU A 433 -4.74 -3.06 -1.78
C LEU A 433 -5.15 -4.49 -1.40
N SER A 434 -4.77 -4.90 -0.20
CA SER A 434 -5.18 -6.16 0.39
C SER A 434 -6.44 -5.98 1.24
N THR A 435 -7.45 -6.81 1.00
CA THR A 435 -8.70 -6.90 1.77
C THR A 435 -8.87 -8.31 2.33
N ALA A 436 -9.91 -8.59 3.11
CA ALA A 436 -10.09 -9.87 3.78
C ALA A 436 -10.11 -11.07 2.81
N ARG A 437 -10.68 -10.92 1.62
CA ARG A 437 -10.78 -11.98 0.59
C ARG A 437 -10.44 -11.54 -0.82
N ALA A 438 -9.85 -10.36 -1.02
CA ALA A 438 -9.35 -9.94 -2.32
C ALA A 438 -8.01 -9.22 -2.23
N GLY A 439 -7.18 -9.42 -3.25
CA GLY A 439 -5.99 -8.61 -3.50
C GLY A 439 -6.23 -7.77 -4.76
N SER A 440 -6.00 -6.47 -4.70
CA SER A 440 -6.08 -5.58 -5.86
C SER A 440 -4.69 -5.04 -6.17
N ILE A 441 -4.21 -5.27 -7.38
CA ILE A 441 -3.02 -4.61 -7.91
C ILE A 441 -3.51 -3.42 -8.73
N ILE A 442 -3.05 -2.22 -8.39
CA ILE A 442 -3.50 -0.97 -9.00
C ILE A 442 -2.35 -0.47 -9.86
N VAL A 443 -2.63 -0.29 -11.15
CA VAL A 443 -1.63 0.11 -12.16
C VAL A 443 -2.16 1.25 -13.00
N GLY A 444 -1.27 2.03 -13.61
CA GLY A 444 -1.65 3.03 -14.59
C GLY A 444 -2.34 2.40 -15.81
N GLU A 445 -3.27 3.11 -16.44
CA GLU A 445 -3.99 2.63 -17.64
C GLU A 445 -3.02 2.22 -18.78
N HIS A 446 -1.86 2.86 -18.87
CA HIS A 446 -0.82 2.57 -19.87
C HIS A 446 -0.01 1.29 -19.56
N GLU A 447 0.10 0.91 -18.29
CA GLU A 447 0.88 -0.26 -17.84
C GLU A 447 0.03 -1.53 -17.76
N LEU A 448 -1.30 -1.39 -17.82
CA LEU A 448 -2.25 -2.47 -17.61
C LEU A 448 -1.96 -3.71 -18.47
N HIS A 449 -1.69 -3.52 -19.76
CA HIS A 449 -1.42 -4.64 -20.66
C HIS A 449 -0.16 -5.40 -20.23
N ARG A 450 0.89 -4.67 -19.89
CA ARG A 450 2.17 -5.22 -19.45
C ARG A 450 2.03 -5.99 -18.13
N ALA A 451 1.30 -5.43 -17.16
CA ALA A 451 1.05 -6.08 -15.89
C ALA A 451 0.19 -7.35 -16.04
N VAL A 452 -0.85 -7.34 -16.88
CA VAL A 452 -1.68 -8.52 -17.16
C VAL A 452 -0.88 -9.62 -17.84
N ASP A 453 -0.12 -9.29 -18.89
CA ASP A 453 0.71 -10.27 -19.60
C ASP A 453 1.72 -10.95 -18.66
N ALA A 454 2.35 -10.17 -17.77
CA ALA A 454 3.31 -10.68 -16.80
C ALA A 454 2.68 -11.71 -15.84
N LEU A 455 1.46 -11.45 -15.38
CA LEU A 455 0.72 -12.35 -14.47
C LEU A 455 0.12 -13.55 -15.20
N GLU A 456 -0.31 -13.39 -16.45
CA GLU A 456 -0.87 -14.46 -17.26
C GLU A 456 0.18 -15.47 -17.73
N ALA A 457 1.39 -15.01 -18.10
CA ALA A 457 2.50 -15.87 -18.49
C ALA A 457 2.82 -16.93 -17.42
N GLU A 458 2.87 -16.50 -16.16
CA GLU A 458 3.14 -17.39 -15.02
C GLU A 458 1.95 -18.31 -14.69
N SER A 459 0.72 -17.86 -14.95
CA SER A 459 -0.46 -18.69 -14.75
C SER A 459 -0.51 -19.89 -15.74
N HIS A 460 0.18 -19.79 -16.87
CA HIS A 460 0.17 -20.80 -17.95
C HIS A 460 1.43 -21.67 -18.05
N GLU A 461 2.53 -21.38 -17.34
CA GLU A 461 3.71 -22.25 -17.38
C GLU A 461 3.38 -23.64 -16.82
N PRO A 462 3.38 -24.71 -17.63
CA PRO A 462 3.17 -26.06 -17.13
C PRO A 462 4.37 -26.48 -16.28
N ASP A 463 4.11 -27.26 -15.23
CA ASP A 463 5.08 -27.97 -14.39
C ASP A 463 5.92 -28.95 -15.24
N ALA A 464 6.78 -28.45 -16.11
CA ALA A 464 7.57 -29.26 -17.04
C ALA A 464 8.83 -29.85 -16.40
N GLY A 465 8.90 -29.89 -15.06
CA GLY A 465 10.11 -30.24 -14.31
C GLY A 465 10.15 -31.64 -13.66
N ILE A 466 9.07 -32.43 -13.65
CA ILE A 466 9.03 -33.67 -12.81
C ILE A 466 8.91 -34.97 -13.63
N THR A 467 8.65 -34.95 -14.94
CA THR A 467 8.47 -36.19 -15.74
C THR A 467 9.69 -36.59 -16.58
N ALA A 468 10.92 -36.35 -16.11
CA ALA A 468 12.13 -36.77 -16.81
C ALA A 468 13.14 -37.51 -15.91
N LEU A 469 12.67 -38.43 -15.04
CA LEU A 469 13.55 -39.36 -14.33
C LEU A 469 12.95 -40.76 -14.07
N GLU A 470 11.94 -41.17 -14.83
CA GLU A 470 11.58 -42.59 -14.94
C GLU A 470 11.37 -42.94 -16.41
N LEU A 471 12.42 -43.47 -17.04
CA LEU A 471 12.37 -44.56 -18.02
C LEU A 471 13.77 -45.13 -18.25
#